data_AF-I3U4I6-F1
#
_entry.id   AF-I3U4I6-F1
#
_cell.length_a   1.000
_cell.length_b   1.000
_cell.length_c   1.000
_cell.angle_alpha   90.00
_cell.angle_beta   90.00
_cell.angle_gamma   90.00
#
_symmetry.space_group_name_H-M   'P 1'
#
loop_
_entity.id
_entity.type
_entity.pdbx_description
1 polymer ?
#
loop_
_entity_poly.entity_id
_entity_poly.type
_entity_poly.pdbx_seq_one_letter_code
_entity_poly.pdbx_strand_id
1 'polypeptide(L)'
;MTFLLDLINGVHKFLGYLDISPKYLNRGYTILSVIPTLYLLRIVYGLWQNQNYLQFFLYGLAFLVLVYFTVLNVFYYFLDKNTKADVTQLFVKYLPDEAFNIQTEESIDNGNSIDKVNTQEVMVSYDEDYQLKLAENMRYLIGNGEIKTNELGRMDGFLVDRNTLYPYYYVKKTGEKEYVLNIGRSYSDMEKVGTIRLDSTEDTLEPVGLFIVGGDFVKDGLRYHEPYRLKLIAKKAQSQEEPVVYSRSQRRRHS
;
A
#
# COMPACT_ATOMS: atom_id res chain seq x y z
N MET A 1 20.04 -20.63 -11.75
CA MET A 1 18.58 -20.83 -11.86
C MET A 1 17.88 -19.64 -11.23
N THR A 2 18.10 -18.45 -11.79
CA THR A 2 17.77 -17.14 -11.20
C THR A 2 17.18 -16.19 -12.25
N PHE A 3 17.64 -16.31 -13.49
CA PHE A 3 17.17 -15.50 -14.62
C PHE A 3 15.65 -15.46 -14.82
N LEU A 4 14.94 -16.57 -14.63
CA LEU A 4 13.48 -16.63 -14.75
C LEU A 4 12.78 -15.89 -13.58
N LEU A 5 13.30 -16.02 -12.36
CA LEU A 5 12.78 -15.29 -11.19
C LEU A 5 13.10 -13.80 -11.31
N ASP A 6 14.28 -13.45 -11.77
CA ASP A 6 14.71 -12.06 -11.99
C ASP A 6 13.90 -11.39 -13.09
N LEU A 7 13.55 -12.12 -14.15
CA LEU A 7 12.66 -11.64 -15.22
C LEU A 7 11.24 -11.42 -14.70
N ILE A 8 10.68 -12.36 -13.93
CA ILE A 8 9.35 -12.22 -13.34
C ILE A 8 9.32 -11.06 -12.32
N ASN A 9 10.34 -10.94 -11.47
CA ASN A 9 10.48 -9.83 -10.53
C ASN A 9 10.67 -8.48 -11.25
N GLY A 10 11.42 -8.47 -12.36
CA GLY A 10 11.61 -7.28 -13.19
C GLY A 10 10.31 -6.84 -13.85
N VAL A 11 9.53 -7.77 -14.39
CA VAL A 11 8.20 -7.49 -14.95
C VAL A 11 7.23 -7.03 -13.87
N HIS A 12 7.24 -7.67 -12.70
CA HIS A 12 6.41 -7.27 -11.55
C HIS A 12 6.73 -5.83 -11.11
N LYS A 13 8.01 -5.50 -10.95
CA LYS A 13 8.46 -4.13 -10.62
C LYS A 13 8.16 -3.13 -11.73
N PHE A 14 8.31 -3.51 -13.00
CA PHE A 14 8.01 -2.65 -14.15
C PHE A 14 6.52 -2.34 -14.26
N LEU A 15 5.66 -3.34 -14.09
CA LEU A 15 4.21 -3.18 -14.10
C LEU A 15 3.70 -2.41 -12.87
N GLY A 16 4.38 -2.52 -11.73
CA GLY A 16 4.07 -1.72 -10.54
C GLY A 16 4.57 -0.27 -10.61
N TYR A 17 5.62 0.03 -11.38
CA TYR A 17 6.14 1.40 -11.56
C TYR A 17 5.31 2.24 -12.52
N LEU A 18 4.72 1.59 -13.53
CA LEU A 18 3.68 2.22 -14.32
C LEU A 18 2.45 2.28 -13.41
N ASP A 19 1.95 3.47 -13.12
CA ASP A 19 0.78 3.74 -12.27
C ASP A 19 -0.52 3.22 -12.94
N ILE A 20 -0.55 1.91 -13.23
CA ILE A 20 -1.50 1.22 -14.07
C ILE A 20 -2.66 0.82 -13.16
N SER A 21 -3.87 1.29 -13.49
CA SER A 21 -5.04 0.93 -12.71
C SER A 21 -5.15 -0.60 -12.58
N PRO A 22 -5.60 -1.14 -11.43
CA PRO A 22 -5.69 -2.59 -11.18
C PRO A 22 -6.40 -3.39 -12.28
N LYS A 23 -7.37 -2.76 -12.97
CA LYS A 23 -8.05 -3.33 -14.14
C LYS A 23 -7.09 -3.73 -15.26
N TYR A 24 -6.08 -2.91 -15.56
CA TYR A 24 -5.09 -3.19 -16.61
C TYR A 24 -3.98 -4.12 -16.11
N LEU A 25 -3.64 -4.07 -14.82
CA LEU A 25 -2.68 -4.99 -14.21
C LEU A 25 -3.20 -6.45 -14.27
N ASN A 26 -4.45 -6.67 -13.88
CA ASN A 26 -5.09 -7.99 -13.95
C ASN A 26 -5.25 -8.51 -15.39
N ARG A 27 -5.48 -7.60 -16.35
CA ARG A 27 -5.42 -7.95 -17.80
C ARG A 27 -4.02 -8.39 -18.21
N GLY A 28 -2.98 -7.70 -17.75
CA GLY A 28 -1.59 -8.06 -17.96
C GLY A 28 -1.25 -9.45 -17.41
N TYR A 29 -1.66 -9.76 -16.18
CA TYR A 29 -1.46 -11.08 -15.59
C TYR A 29 -2.20 -12.19 -16.32
N THR A 30 -3.41 -11.91 -16.83
CA THR A 30 -4.18 -12.87 -17.64
C THR A 30 -3.48 -13.17 -18.97
N ILE A 31 -2.84 -12.17 -19.60
CA ILE A 31 -2.03 -12.38 -20.80
C ILE A 31 -0.77 -13.17 -20.47
N LEU A 32 -0.11 -12.83 -19.36
CA LEU A 32 1.12 -13.49 -18.92
C LEU A 32 0.89 -14.97 -18.58
N SER A 33 -0.28 -15.33 -18.03
CA SER A 33 -0.63 -16.71 -17.68
C SER A 33 -0.79 -17.63 -18.90
N VAL A 34 -0.93 -17.09 -20.11
CA VAL A 34 -0.99 -17.88 -21.36
C VAL A 34 0.34 -18.57 -21.63
N ILE A 35 1.47 -17.92 -21.31
CA ILE A 35 2.82 -18.44 -21.58
C ILE A 35 3.10 -19.77 -20.87
N PRO A 36 2.96 -19.88 -19.53
CA PRO A 36 3.16 -21.16 -18.85
C PRO A 36 2.12 -22.20 -19.26
N THR A 37 0.88 -21.80 -19.56
CA THR A 37 -0.17 -22.71 -20.05
C THR A 37 0.20 -23.34 -21.39
N LEU A 38 0.69 -22.56 -22.34
CA LEU A 38 1.17 -23.06 -23.64
C LEU A 38 2.43 -23.94 -23.50
N TYR A 39 3.32 -23.60 -22.56
CA TYR A 39 4.46 -24.46 -22.26
C TYR A 39 4.02 -25.81 -21.70
N LEU A 40 2.99 -25.84 -20.84
CA LEU A 40 2.43 -27.07 -20.31
C LEU A 40 1.76 -27.91 -21.40
N LEU A 41 1.10 -27.28 -22.38
CA LEU A 41 0.61 -27.98 -23.57
C LEU A 41 1.73 -28.71 -24.34
N ARG A 42 2.88 -28.05 -24.50
CA ARG A 42 4.07 -28.67 -25.13
C ARG A 42 4.53 -29.91 -24.34
N ILE A 43 4.52 -29.85 -23.01
CA ILE A 43 4.88 -30.99 -22.14
C ILE A 43 3.88 -32.13 -22.35
N VAL A 44 2.58 -31.85 -22.33
CA VAL A 44 1.51 -32.83 -22.55
C VAL A 44 1.67 -33.51 -23.91
N TYR A 45 1.95 -32.75 -24.96
CA TYR A 45 2.24 -33.31 -26.29
C TYR A 45 3.48 -34.22 -26.27
N GLY A 46 4.55 -33.82 -25.58
CA GLY A 46 5.74 -34.66 -25.41
C GLY A 46 5.46 -35.96 -24.67
N LEU A 47 4.62 -35.94 -23.63
CA LEU A 47 4.24 -37.12 -22.86
C LEU A 47 3.39 -38.10 -23.67
N TRP A 48 2.53 -37.58 -24.56
CA TRP A 48 1.78 -38.39 -25.53
C TRP A 48 2.72 -39.14 -26.47
N GLN A 49 3.70 -38.44 -27.06
CA GLN A 49 4.69 -39.06 -27.95
C GLN A 49 5.56 -40.10 -27.22
N ASN A 50 5.86 -39.85 -25.95
CA ASN A 50 6.64 -40.76 -25.10
C ASN A 50 5.81 -41.93 -24.52
N GLN A 51 4.54 -42.10 -24.94
CA GLN A 51 3.61 -43.13 -24.47
C GLN A 51 3.41 -43.18 -22.94
N ASN A 52 3.71 -42.08 -22.24
CA ASN A 52 3.57 -42.00 -20.79
C ASN A 52 2.16 -41.51 -20.43
N TYR A 53 1.19 -42.41 -20.61
CA TYR A 53 -0.24 -42.08 -20.54
C TYR A 53 -0.70 -41.59 -19.16
N LEU A 54 -0.11 -42.10 -18.07
CA LEU A 54 -0.47 -41.69 -16.72
C LEU A 54 -0.08 -40.22 -16.48
N GLN A 55 1.16 -39.85 -16.80
CA GLN A 55 1.61 -38.47 -16.67
C GLN A 55 0.88 -37.57 -17.68
N PHE A 56 0.71 -38.02 -18.92
CA PHE A 56 -0.09 -37.32 -19.92
C PHE A 56 -1.48 -36.95 -19.39
N PHE A 57 -2.16 -37.88 -18.73
CA PHE A 57 -3.49 -37.63 -18.18
C PHE A 57 -3.45 -36.62 -17.03
N LEU A 58 -2.51 -36.75 -16.10
CA LEU A 58 -2.39 -35.83 -14.95
C LEU A 58 -2.04 -34.40 -15.39
N TYR A 59 -1.02 -34.24 -16.26
CA TYR A 59 -0.64 -32.94 -16.80
C TYR A 59 -1.70 -32.39 -17.75
N GLY A 60 -2.39 -33.24 -18.51
CA GLY A 60 -3.52 -32.86 -19.36
C GLY A 60 -4.70 -32.33 -18.55
N LEU A 61 -5.00 -32.95 -17.41
CA LEU A 61 -6.04 -32.45 -16.51
C LEU A 61 -5.66 -31.08 -15.93
N ALA A 62 -4.41 -30.91 -15.47
CA ALA A 62 -3.91 -29.62 -14.99
C ALA A 62 -3.97 -28.53 -16.09
N PHE A 63 -3.61 -28.89 -17.33
CA PHE A 63 -3.74 -28.00 -18.49
C PHE A 63 -5.17 -27.53 -18.70
N LEU A 64 -6.14 -28.45 -18.68
CA LEU A 64 -7.55 -28.11 -18.86
C LEU A 64 -8.06 -27.17 -17.78
N VAL A 65 -7.67 -27.39 -16.52
CA VAL A 65 -8.00 -26.49 -15.40
C VAL A 65 -7.42 -25.08 -15.62
N LEU A 66 -6.15 -24.98 -16.02
CA LEU A 66 -5.51 -23.69 -16.30
C LEU A 66 -6.15 -22.95 -17.47
N VAL A 67 -6.47 -23.65 -18.56
CA VAL A 67 -7.17 -23.08 -19.71
C VAL A 67 -8.55 -22.59 -19.29
N TYR A 68 -9.28 -23.39 -18.53
CA TYR A 68 -10.60 -23.02 -18.02
C TYR A 68 -10.56 -21.70 -17.22
N PHE A 69 -9.64 -21.57 -16.26
CA PHE A 69 -9.49 -20.31 -15.51
C PHE A 69 -8.99 -19.14 -16.36
N THR A 70 -8.11 -19.40 -17.33
CA THR A 70 -7.66 -18.36 -18.28
C THR A 70 -8.84 -17.82 -19.09
N VAL A 71 -9.73 -18.70 -19.58
CA VAL A 71 -10.93 -18.30 -20.31
C VAL A 71 -11.88 -17.50 -19.44
N LEU A 72 -12.14 -17.93 -18.19
CA LEU A 72 -12.95 -17.17 -17.24
C LEU A 72 -12.36 -15.77 -16.98
N ASN A 73 -11.05 -15.67 -16.75
CA ASN A 73 -10.35 -14.41 -16.56
C ASN A 73 -10.45 -13.50 -17.79
N VAL A 74 -10.41 -14.05 -19.00
CA VAL A 74 -10.61 -13.26 -20.23
C VAL A 74 -12.03 -12.69 -20.28
N PHE A 75 -13.07 -13.49 -20.01
CA PHE A 75 -14.45 -13.00 -19.97
C PHE A 75 -14.67 -11.94 -18.90
N TYR A 76 -14.09 -12.15 -17.71
CA TYR A 76 -14.19 -11.26 -16.58
C TYR A 76 -13.47 -9.92 -16.82
N TYR A 77 -12.17 -9.95 -17.14
CA TYR A 77 -11.35 -8.74 -17.22
C TYR A 77 -11.43 -8.01 -18.57
N PHE A 78 -11.71 -8.68 -19.69
CA PHE A 78 -11.74 -8.06 -21.02
C PHE A 78 -13.15 -7.79 -21.54
N LEU A 79 -14.09 -8.69 -21.28
CA LEU A 79 -15.48 -8.56 -21.76
C LEU A 79 -16.43 -7.96 -20.71
N ASP A 80 -15.95 -7.65 -19.50
CA ASP A 80 -16.73 -7.15 -18.36
C ASP A 80 -18.03 -7.98 -18.15
N LYS A 81 -17.96 -9.30 -18.39
CA LYS A 81 -19.09 -10.24 -18.30
C LYS A 81 -18.78 -11.37 -17.32
N ASN A 82 -19.64 -11.53 -16.33
CA ASN A 82 -19.63 -12.71 -15.47
C ASN A 82 -20.33 -13.88 -16.18
N THR A 83 -19.57 -14.91 -16.56
CA THR A 83 -20.11 -16.13 -17.17
C THR A 83 -20.81 -17.00 -16.13
N LYS A 84 -22.00 -17.52 -16.44
CA LYS A 84 -22.79 -18.40 -15.54
C LYS A 84 -22.10 -19.74 -15.19
N ALA A 85 -21.01 -20.08 -15.90
CA ALA A 85 -20.18 -21.24 -15.62
C ALA A 85 -19.11 -20.96 -14.55
N ASP A 86 -19.09 -19.77 -13.94
CA ASP A 86 -18.07 -19.39 -12.97
C ASP A 86 -18.21 -20.15 -11.64
N VAL A 87 -17.45 -21.24 -11.51
CA VAL A 87 -17.35 -22.07 -10.29
C VAL A 87 -16.68 -21.30 -9.15
N THR A 88 -16.02 -20.17 -9.41
CA THR A 88 -15.35 -19.35 -8.39
C THR A 88 -16.33 -18.86 -7.32
N GLN A 89 -17.61 -18.63 -7.69
CA GLN A 89 -18.70 -18.29 -6.76
C GLN A 89 -19.05 -19.42 -5.78
N LEU A 90 -18.82 -20.68 -6.14
CA LEU A 90 -19.07 -21.82 -5.24
C LEU A 90 -18.03 -21.91 -4.12
N PHE A 91 -16.83 -21.37 -4.35
CA PHE A 91 -15.76 -21.31 -3.35
C PHE A 91 -15.91 -20.10 -2.40
N VAL A 92 -16.71 -19.08 -2.74
CA VAL A 92 -16.99 -17.90 -1.90
C VAL A 92 -17.56 -18.26 -0.53
N LYS A 93 -18.22 -19.41 -0.42
CA LYS A 93 -18.81 -19.88 0.85
C LYS A 93 -17.82 -20.57 1.78
N TYR A 94 -16.65 -20.99 1.28
CA TYR A 94 -15.69 -21.83 2.00
C TYR A 94 -14.30 -21.20 2.13
N LEU A 95 -13.99 -20.21 1.31
CA LEU A 95 -12.77 -19.42 1.40
C LEU A 95 -13.07 -18.13 2.19
N PRO A 96 -12.23 -17.73 3.17
CA PRO A 96 -12.34 -16.44 3.84
C PRO A 96 -12.41 -15.31 2.80
N ASP A 97 -13.13 -14.22 3.09
CA ASP A 97 -13.25 -13.08 2.18
C ASP A 97 -11.87 -12.56 1.72
N GLU A 98 -10.83 -12.75 2.55
CA GLU A 98 -9.41 -12.49 2.28
C GLU A 98 -8.85 -13.24 1.05
N ALA A 99 -9.33 -14.44 0.74
CA ALA A 99 -8.85 -15.25 -0.38
C ALA A 99 -9.46 -14.86 -1.74
N PHE A 100 -10.60 -14.16 -1.75
CA PHE A 100 -11.17 -13.51 -2.95
C PHE A 100 -10.76 -12.04 -3.06
N ASN A 101 -10.42 -11.43 -1.92
CA ASN A 101 -9.82 -10.13 -1.80
C ASN A 101 -8.29 -10.15 -1.98
N ILE A 102 -7.80 -10.86 -2.99
CA ILE A 102 -6.42 -10.62 -3.48
C ILE A 102 -6.28 -9.15 -3.94
N GLN A 103 -7.39 -8.46 -4.17
CA GLN A 103 -7.44 -7.03 -4.51
C GLN A 103 -7.39 -6.07 -3.29
N THR A 104 -7.40 -6.56 -2.05
CA THR A 104 -7.34 -5.68 -0.86
C THR A 104 -5.99 -5.72 -0.15
N GLU A 105 -5.07 -6.63 -0.50
CA GLU A 105 -3.71 -6.66 0.08
C GLU A 105 -2.59 -6.13 -0.81
N GLU A 106 -2.84 -5.81 -2.08
CA GLU A 106 -1.95 -4.94 -2.84
C GLU A 106 -2.78 -3.94 -3.64
N SER A 107 -3.49 -3.06 -2.93
CA SER A 107 -3.45 -1.67 -3.38
C SER A 107 -1.97 -1.29 -3.40
N ILE A 108 -1.36 -1.43 -4.58
CA ILE A 108 -0.14 -0.71 -4.93
C ILE A 108 -0.44 0.72 -4.49
N ASP A 109 0.25 1.11 -3.43
CA ASP A 109 0.11 2.37 -2.71
C ASP A 109 0.70 3.47 -3.61
N ASN A 110 0.07 3.67 -4.77
CA ASN A 110 0.43 4.70 -5.72
C ASN A 110 0.00 6.03 -5.12
N GLY A 111 1.00 6.62 -4.46
CA GLY A 111 0.89 7.82 -3.68
C GLY A 111 0.30 7.54 -2.31
N ASN A 112 1.09 6.93 -1.39
CA ASN A 112 1.15 7.29 0.05
C ASN A 112 1.73 6.26 1.05
N SER A 113 2.54 5.30 0.63
CA SER A 113 3.42 4.61 1.57
C SER A 113 4.69 5.44 1.77
N ILE A 114 4.73 6.25 2.82
CA ILE A 114 6.02 6.53 3.47
C ILE A 114 6.56 5.15 3.85
N ASP A 115 7.71 4.75 3.29
CA ASP A 115 8.33 3.44 3.49
C ASP A 115 8.09 2.90 4.92
N LYS A 116 7.10 2.01 5.07
CA LYS A 116 6.78 1.34 6.34
C LYS A 116 7.93 0.47 6.85
N VAL A 117 8.97 0.29 6.03
CA VAL A 117 10.14 -0.53 6.37
C VAL A 117 11.00 0.16 7.45
N ASN A 118 11.08 1.50 7.47
CA ASN A 118 11.99 2.24 8.36
C ASN A 118 11.39 3.48 9.03
N THR A 119 10.06 3.64 9.05
CA THR A 119 9.40 4.80 9.65
C THR A 119 8.37 4.38 10.69
N GLN A 120 8.19 5.21 11.72
CA GLN A 120 7.22 5.00 12.79
C GLN A 120 6.45 6.28 13.09
N GLU A 121 5.19 6.12 13.49
CA GLU A 121 4.40 7.22 14.03
C GLU A 121 4.91 7.58 15.43
N VAL A 122 5.13 8.87 15.64
CA VAL A 122 5.64 9.40 16.90
C VAL A 122 4.45 9.86 17.73
N MET A 123 4.39 9.39 18.97
CA MET A 123 3.39 9.86 19.91
C MET A 123 3.69 11.32 20.29
N VAL A 124 2.80 12.24 19.91
CA VAL A 124 2.87 13.65 20.28
C VAL A 124 1.79 13.95 21.30
N SER A 125 2.19 14.53 22.44
CA SER A 125 1.27 15.09 23.43
C SER A 125 0.89 16.50 22.98
N TYR A 126 -0.24 16.61 22.29
CA TYR A 126 -0.74 17.89 21.78
C TYR A 126 -1.38 18.76 22.88
N ASP A 127 -1.24 20.06 22.73
CA ASP A 127 -1.87 21.06 23.61
C ASP A 127 -3.38 21.14 23.33
N GLU A 128 -4.23 21.47 24.31
CA GLU A 128 -5.70 21.40 24.18
C GLU A 128 -6.28 22.22 23.01
N ASP A 129 -5.65 23.34 22.67
CA ASP A 129 -6.11 24.29 21.66
C ASP A 129 -5.51 24.05 20.25
N TYR A 130 -4.69 23.01 20.08
CA TYR A 130 -3.92 22.84 18.84
C TYR A 130 -4.81 22.65 17.60
N GLN A 131 -5.97 22.02 17.74
CA GLN A 131 -6.88 21.77 16.61
C GLN A 131 -7.49 23.07 16.08
N LEU A 132 -7.70 24.06 16.95
CA LEU A 132 -8.19 25.37 16.56
C LEU A 132 -7.12 26.12 15.76
N LYS A 133 -5.88 26.18 16.29
CA LYS A 133 -4.72 26.75 15.60
C LYS A 133 -4.48 26.10 14.24
N LEU A 134 -4.56 24.77 14.20
CA LEU A 134 -4.41 24.00 12.98
C LEU A 134 -5.51 24.33 11.97
N ALA A 135 -6.77 24.39 12.38
CA ALA A 135 -7.87 24.73 11.49
C ALA A 135 -7.72 26.14 10.89
N GLU A 136 -7.27 27.12 11.68
CA GLU A 136 -6.98 28.47 11.19
C GLU A 136 -5.84 28.49 10.17
N ASN A 137 -4.74 27.78 10.45
CA ASN A 137 -3.62 27.68 9.53
C ASN A 137 -4.02 26.95 8.24
N MET A 138 -4.80 25.88 8.34
CA MET A 138 -5.32 25.16 7.18
C MET A 138 -6.14 26.07 6.28
N ARG A 139 -7.05 26.89 6.84
CA ARG A 139 -7.83 27.87 6.06
C ARG A 139 -6.93 28.86 5.32
N TYR A 140 -5.88 29.36 5.97
CA TYR A 140 -4.91 30.27 5.35
C TYR A 140 -4.11 29.59 4.24
N LEU A 141 -3.53 28.42 4.52
CA LEU A 141 -2.67 27.68 3.59
C LEU A 141 -3.43 27.17 2.36
N ILE A 142 -4.68 26.73 2.55
CA ILE A 142 -5.56 26.36 1.43
C ILE A 142 -5.95 27.60 0.63
N GLY A 143 -6.31 28.71 1.29
CA GLY A 143 -6.67 29.96 0.63
C GLY A 143 -5.55 30.54 -0.23
N ASN A 144 -4.29 30.34 0.18
CA ASN A 144 -3.10 30.74 -0.58
C ASN A 144 -2.64 29.70 -1.62
N GLY A 145 -3.30 28.54 -1.71
CA GLY A 145 -2.95 27.48 -2.66
C GLY A 145 -1.70 26.68 -2.31
N GLU A 146 -1.20 26.79 -1.08
CA GLU A 146 -0.03 26.04 -0.60
C GLU A 146 -0.40 24.60 -0.24
N ILE A 147 -1.63 24.39 0.22
CA ILE A 147 -2.24 23.07 0.38
C ILE A 147 -3.24 22.87 -0.75
N LYS A 148 -2.98 21.88 -1.59
CA LYS A 148 -3.89 21.47 -2.65
C LYS A 148 -5.09 20.77 -2.04
N THR A 149 -6.28 21.13 -2.52
CA THR A 149 -7.52 20.51 -2.10
C THR A 149 -8.39 20.27 -3.31
N ASN A 150 -9.21 19.23 -3.24
CA ASN A 150 -10.24 19.00 -4.24
C ASN A 150 -11.48 19.78 -3.83
N GLU A 151 -11.92 20.68 -4.70
CA GLU A 151 -13.16 21.43 -4.48
C GLU A 151 -14.35 20.48 -4.51
N LEU A 152 -14.98 20.28 -3.36
CA LEU A 152 -16.30 19.66 -3.27
C LEU A 152 -17.29 20.68 -3.84
N GLY A 153 -17.66 20.50 -5.11
CA GLY A 153 -18.40 21.49 -5.89
C GLY A 153 -19.52 22.23 -5.13
N ARG A 154 -19.50 23.57 -5.27
CA ARG A 154 -20.55 24.55 -4.90
C ARG A 154 -20.96 24.71 -3.42
N MET A 155 -20.40 24.01 -2.44
CA MET A 155 -20.73 24.26 -1.01
C MET A 155 -19.54 24.11 -0.07
N ASP A 156 -19.27 25.18 0.69
CA ASP A 156 -18.18 25.42 1.64
C ASP A 156 -17.46 24.18 2.18
N GLY A 157 -16.16 24.08 1.92
CA GLY A 157 -15.21 23.16 2.56
C GLY A 157 -14.28 22.43 1.58
N PHE A 158 -13.25 21.79 2.11
CA PHE A 158 -12.08 21.35 1.35
C PHE A 158 -11.76 19.88 1.60
N LEU A 159 -11.68 19.10 0.52
CA LEU A 159 -11.18 17.73 0.60
C LEU A 159 -9.66 17.76 0.49
N VAL A 160 -8.99 17.46 1.59
CA VAL A 160 -7.53 17.34 1.66
C VAL A 160 -7.14 15.91 1.27
N ASP A 161 -6.18 15.77 0.37
CA ASP A 161 -5.71 14.45 -0.06
C ASP A 161 -5.06 13.71 1.12
N ARG A 162 -5.12 12.37 1.08
CA ARG A 162 -4.44 11.54 2.08
C ARG A 162 -2.94 11.89 2.09
N ASN A 163 -2.33 11.77 3.27
CA ASN A 163 -0.93 12.15 3.56
C ASN A 163 -0.49 13.50 2.98
N THR A 164 -1.37 14.49 2.98
CA THR A 164 -0.95 15.86 2.73
C THR A 164 0.04 16.27 3.81
N LEU A 165 1.23 16.71 3.39
CA LEU A 165 2.26 17.23 4.29
C LEU A 165 1.85 18.63 4.77
N TYR A 166 2.02 18.85 6.07
CA TYR A 166 1.96 20.18 6.64
C TYR A 166 3.26 20.92 6.29
N PRO A 167 3.21 22.04 5.55
CA PRO A 167 4.40 22.64 4.95
C PRO A 167 5.34 23.27 5.99
N TYR A 168 4.78 23.91 7.01
CA TYR A 168 5.54 24.70 7.96
C TYR A 168 5.50 24.09 9.35
N TYR A 169 6.33 23.07 9.57
CA TYR A 169 6.54 22.50 10.89
C TYR A 169 8.01 22.52 11.28
N TYR A 170 8.26 22.54 12.59
CA TYR A 170 9.60 22.45 13.15
C TYR A 170 9.59 21.66 14.44
N VAL A 171 10.53 20.72 14.57
CA VAL A 171 10.72 19.93 15.78
C VAL A 171 12.02 20.37 16.45
N LYS A 172 11.92 20.93 17.65
CA LYS A 172 13.06 21.46 18.40
C LYS A 172 13.37 20.57 19.59
N LYS A 173 14.63 20.14 19.75
CA LYS A 173 15.10 19.49 20.98
C LYS A 173 15.21 20.53 22.10
N THR A 174 14.51 20.31 23.21
CA THR A 174 14.50 21.22 24.37
C THR A 174 15.18 20.60 25.59
N GLY A 175 15.18 19.27 25.70
CA GLY A 175 15.89 18.52 26.74
C GLY A 175 16.55 17.27 26.18
N GLU A 176 17.13 16.42 27.04
CA GLU A 176 17.77 15.17 26.61
C GLU A 176 16.78 14.22 25.91
N LYS A 177 15.56 14.12 26.46
CA LYS A 177 14.47 13.26 25.97
C LYS A 177 13.24 14.02 25.46
N GLU A 178 13.28 15.35 25.46
CA GLU A 178 12.10 16.17 25.17
C GLU A 178 12.29 17.01 23.90
N TYR A 179 11.31 16.91 23.01
CA TYR A 179 11.19 17.73 21.81
C TYR A 179 9.87 18.50 21.84
N VAL A 180 9.87 19.66 21.21
CA VAL A 180 8.70 20.51 21.05
C VAL A 180 8.35 20.56 19.57
N LEU A 181 7.08 20.30 19.26
CA LEU A 181 6.52 20.41 17.92
C LEU A 181 5.89 21.79 17.76
N ASN A 182 6.37 22.53 16.77
CA ASN A 182 5.81 23.81 16.35
C ASN A 182 5.23 23.70 14.94
N ILE A 183 4.14 24.41 14.68
CA ILE A 183 3.56 24.60 13.35
C ILE A 183 3.30 26.07 13.10
N GLY A 184 3.18 26.44 11.83
CA GLY A 184 2.96 27.83 11.44
C GLY A 184 2.25 28.00 10.12
N ARG A 185 2.04 29.26 9.75
CA ARG A 185 1.69 29.68 8.38
C ARG A 185 2.92 29.99 7.53
N SER A 186 4.07 30.11 8.18
CA SER A 186 5.39 30.33 7.59
C SER A 186 6.46 30.02 8.66
N TYR A 187 7.72 29.86 8.28
CA TYR A 187 8.81 29.64 9.26
C TYR A 187 9.05 30.83 10.21
N SER A 188 8.60 32.04 9.85
CA SER A 188 8.66 33.21 10.73
C SER A 188 7.54 33.27 11.77
N ASP A 189 6.46 32.51 11.56
CA ASP A 189 5.24 32.55 12.36
C ASP A 189 4.97 31.15 12.91
N MET A 190 5.74 30.75 13.92
CA MET A 190 5.75 29.40 14.48
C MET A 190 5.19 29.38 15.89
N GLU A 191 4.19 28.57 16.11
CA GLU A 191 3.55 28.36 17.40
C GLU A 191 3.74 26.92 17.89
N LYS A 192 3.90 26.78 19.21
CA LYS A 192 3.93 25.47 19.84
C LYS A 192 2.54 24.83 19.81
N VAL A 193 2.51 23.54 19.44
CA VAL A 193 1.29 22.73 19.42
C VAL A 193 1.40 21.40 20.16
N GLY A 194 2.61 20.98 20.54
CA GLY A 194 2.76 19.76 21.30
C GLY A 194 4.17 19.49 21.79
N THR A 195 4.29 18.44 22.59
CA THR A 195 5.55 17.95 23.15
C THR A 195 5.69 16.47 22.84
N ILE A 196 6.94 16.05 22.63
CA ILE A 196 7.31 14.67 22.32
C ILE A 196 8.31 14.23 23.38
N ARG A 197 8.07 13.09 24.00
CA ARG A 197 8.98 12.46 24.94
C ARG A 197 9.50 11.16 24.35
N LEU A 198 10.82 11.00 24.33
CA LEU A 198 11.47 9.76 23.93
C LEU A 198 11.62 8.83 25.14
N ASP A 199 11.55 7.52 24.88
CA ASP A 199 11.70 6.49 25.90
C ASP A 199 13.17 6.39 26.36
N SER A 200 14.12 6.38 25.42
CA SER A 200 15.58 6.35 25.70
C SER A 200 16.28 7.70 25.45
N THR A 201 17.41 7.93 26.13
CA THR A 201 18.30 9.09 25.90
C THR A 201 19.16 8.93 24.63
N GLU A 202 19.38 7.69 24.19
CA GLU A 202 20.16 7.37 22.99
C GLU A 202 19.35 7.51 21.70
N ASP A 203 18.02 7.55 21.83
CA ASP A 203 17.13 7.72 20.69
C ASP A 203 17.25 9.16 20.17
N THR A 204 17.54 9.28 18.88
CA THR A 204 17.48 10.56 18.17
C THR A 204 16.21 10.59 17.33
N LEU A 205 15.45 11.67 17.47
CA LEU A 205 14.23 11.85 16.69
C LEU A 205 14.62 12.43 15.33
N GLU A 206 14.41 11.65 14.27
CA GLU A 206 14.58 12.09 12.88
C GLU A 206 13.21 12.22 12.18
N PRO A 207 12.57 13.40 12.19
CA PRO A 207 11.29 13.63 11.52
C PRO A 207 11.41 13.38 10.01
N VAL A 208 10.49 12.59 9.47
CA VAL A 208 10.32 12.35 8.03
C VAL A 208 9.28 13.31 7.47
N GLY A 209 8.19 13.54 8.22
CA GLY A 209 7.13 14.43 7.81
C GLY A 209 6.06 14.61 8.87
N LEU A 210 5.41 15.76 8.83
CA LEU A 210 4.19 16.03 9.59
C LEU A 210 3.01 16.00 8.63
N PHE A 211 2.05 15.13 8.87
CA PHE A 211 0.94 14.87 7.96
C PHE A 211 -0.37 15.36 8.55
N ILE A 212 -1.24 15.88 7.68
CA ILE A 212 -2.58 16.30 8.01
C ILE A 212 -3.52 15.08 7.88
N VAL A 213 -4.34 14.88 8.90
CA VAL A 213 -5.35 13.82 8.96
C VAL A 213 -6.69 14.44 9.37
N GLY A 214 -7.82 13.90 8.88
CA GLY A 214 -9.15 14.46 9.12
C GLY A 214 -9.54 15.50 8.07
N GLY A 215 -10.43 16.43 8.44
CA GLY A 215 -11.04 17.38 7.51
C GLY A 215 -12.34 16.86 6.89
N ASP A 216 -12.72 17.44 5.76
CA ASP A 216 -13.93 17.05 5.04
C ASP A 216 -13.68 15.82 4.16
N PHE A 217 -14.58 14.84 4.22
CA PHE A 217 -14.55 13.68 3.34
C PHE A 217 -15.96 13.18 3.00
N VAL A 218 -16.05 12.36 1.95
CA VAL A 218 -17.30 11.73 1.50
C VAL A 218 -17.18 10.22 1.69
N LYS A 219 -18.17 9.63 2.36
CA LYS A 219 -18.29 8.18 2.55
C LYS A 219 -19.74 7.77 2.31
N ASP A 220 -19.95 6.77 1.44
CA ASP A 220 -21.29 6.27 1.09
C ASP A 220 -22.25 7.37 0.59
N GLY A 221 -21.71 8.40 -0.08
CA GLY A 221 -22.46 9.56 -0.56
C GLY A 221 -22.84 10.58 0.52
N LEU A 222 -22.50 10.32 1.79
CA LEU A 222 -22.67 11.25 2.91
C LEU A 222 -21.38 12.03 3.15
N ARG A 223 -21.53 13.33 3.43
CA ARG A 223 -20.42 14.21 3.79
C ARG A 223 -20.20 14.19 5.29
N TYR A 224 -18.94 14.00 5.68
CA TYR A 224 -18.50 14.02 7.06
C TYR A 224 -17.47 15.13 7.23
N HIS A 225 -17.48 15.73 8.43
CA HIS A 225 -16.47 16.69 8.86
C HIS A 225 -15.83 16.16 10.14
N GLU A 226 -14.53 15.93 10.09
CA GLU A 226 -13.72 15.63 11.27
C GLU A 226 -12.74 16.78 11.52
N PRO A 227 -12.45 17.13 12.79
CA PRO A 227 -11.40 18.09 13.10
C PRO A 227 -10.07 17.67 12.48
N TYR A 228 -9.32 18.65 11.95
CA TYR A 228 -7.96 18.39 11.49
C TYR A 228 -7.09 17.91 12.65
N ARG A 229 -6.22 16.96 12.35
CA ARG A 229 -5.25 16.35 13.25
C ARG A 229 -3.90 16.28 12.56
N LEU A 230 -2.86 16.21 13.38
CA LEU A 230 -1.49 16.07 12.93
C LEU A 230 -0.97 14.68 13.25
N LYS A 231 -0.23 14.11 12.32
CA LYS A 231 0.46 12.83 12.46
C LYS A 231 1.94 13.03 12.15
N LEU A 232 2.78 12.95 13.16
CA LEU A 232 4.23 13.04 13.00
C LEU A 232 4.80 11.66 12.71
N ILE A 233 5.58 11.56 11.64
CA ILE A 233 6.28 10.34 11.26
C ILE A 233 7.77 10.61 11.33
N ALA A 234 8.52 9.72 11.98
CA ALA A 234 9.96 9.79 12.11
C ALA A 234 10.59 8.46 11.67
N LYS A 235 11.90 8.46 11.42
CA LYS A 235 12.63 7.21 11.17
C LYS A 235 12.66 6.36 12.45
N LYS A 236 12.56 5.05 12.28
CA LYS A 236 12.74 4.10 13.37
C LYS A 236 14.22 4.11 13.79
N ALA A 237 14.49 4.30 15.08
CA ALA A 237 15.84 4.11 15.61
C ALA A 237 16.26 2.66 15.34
N GLN A 238 17.42 2.46 14.69
CA GLN A 238 17.99 1.12 14.53
C GLN A 238 18.44 0.61 15.90
N SER A 239 17.52 0.03 16.66
CA SER A 239 17.87 -0.88 17.73
C SER A 239 18.71 -2.00 17.11
N GLN A 240 19.90 -2.22 17.65
CA GLN A 240 20.86 -3.24 17.20
C GLN A 240 20.14 -4.54 16.85
N GLU A 241 20.50 -5.08 15.67
CA GLU A 241 20.05 -6.34 15.09
C GLU A 241 19.54 -7.34 16.16
N GLU A 242 18.22 -7.51 16.26
CA GLU A 242 17.71 -8.73 16.86
C GLU A 242 18.29 -9.90 16.05
N PRO A 243 19.02 -10.84 16.68
CA PRO A 243 19.67 -11.91 15.94
C PRO A 243 18.57 -12.68 15.24
N VAL A 244 18.63 -12.70 13.90
CA VAL A 244 17.77 -13.51 13.05
C VAL A 244 17.84 -14.94 13.56
N VAL A 245 16.82 -15.38 14.30
CA VAL A 245 16.70 -16.75 14.75
C VAL A 245 16.37 -17.57 13.51
N TYR A 246 17.42 -18.04 12.83
CA TYR A 246 17.27 -19.04 11.79
C TYR A 246 16.62 -20.27 12.42
N SER A 247 15.40 -20.58 11.99
CA SER A 247 14.80 -21.87 12.31
C SER A 247 15.73 -22.98 11.81
N ARG A 248 15.88 -24.05 12.60
CA ARG A 248 16.85 -25.15 12.37
C ARG A 248 16.77 -25.79 10.97
N SER A 249 15.70 -25.56 10.21
CA SER A 249 15.53 -26.04 8.84
C SER A 249 16.38 -25.29 7.81
N GLN A 250 16.81 -24.04 8.07
CA GLN A 250 17.60 -23.25 7.12
C GLN A 250 19.12 -23.48 7.22
N ARG A 251 19.61 -24.11 8.30
CA ARG A 251 21.05 -24.35 8.52
C ARG A 251 21.66 -25.44 7.63
N ARG A 252 20.86 -26.22 6.90
CA ARG A 252 21.33 -27.32 6.04
C ARG A 252 21.63 -26.93 4.59
N ARG A 253 21.37 -25.69 4.17
CA ARG A 253 21.67 -25.22 2.80
C ARG A 253 22.95 -24.40 2.67
N HIS A 254 23.63 -24.14 3.78
CA HIS A 254 24.99 -23.61 3.80
C HIS A 254 25.87 -24.52 4.66
N SER A 255 26.24 -25.63 4.05
CA SER A 255 27.35 -26.51 4.41
C SER A 255 27.86 -27.15 3.13
#